data_AF-A0A932KZC4-F1
#
_entry.id   AF-A0A932KZC4-F1
#
_cell.length_a   1.000
_cell.length_b   1.000
_cell.length_c   1.000
_cell.angle_alpha   90.00
_cell.angle_beta   90.00
_cell.angle_gamma   90.00
#
_symmetry.space_group_name_H-M   'P 1'
#
loop_
_entity.id
_entity.type
_entity.pdbx_description
1 polymer ?
#
loop_
_entity_poly.entity_id
_entity_poly.type
_entity_poly.pdbx_seq_one_letter_code
_entity_poly.pdbx_strand_id
1 'polypeptide(L)'
;MVSQVLTPDSAFSRAIYKEIRPAIPRAIWPVEALRATFTPTPDGLALIASFDGLPANYAALAAQIVFKAKVDMVLVSPVAALASAVVYRRRWRDTFLYALLPVLFAIPLMAPLGDGAMRISFFLFALNSLALLFAHGLLLQARSRLLDGRFLAEIPTPGLRIKVPQGTPVHHQG
;
A
#
# COMPACT_ATOMS: atom_id res chain seq x y z
N MET A 1 -13.56 6.73 4.86
CA MET A 1 -12.73 7.84 5.38
C MET A 1 -11.61 8.08 4.38
N VAL A 2 -11.37 9.32 3.97
CA VAL A 2 -10.17 9.68 3.20
C VAL A 2 -9.02 9.73 4.20
N SER A 3 -8.06 8.83 4.09
CA SER A 3 -7.01 8.63 5.11
C SER A 3 -5.92 9.70 5.04
N GLN A 4 -5.75 10.38 3.91
CA GLN A 4 -4.76 11.45 3.76
C GLN A 4 -5.04 12.31 2.52
N VAL A 5 -4.85 13.62 2.65
CA VAL A 5 -4.74 14.55 1.52
C VAL A 5 -3.25 14.78 1.25
N LEU A 6 -2.79 14.38 0.07
CA LEU A 6 -1.41 14.56 -0.38
C LEU A 6 -1.30 15.89 -1.13
N THR A 7 -0.39 16.75 -0.69
CA THR A 7 -0.15 18.05 -1.29
C THR A 7 0.51 17.93 -2.67
N PRO A 8 0.46 18.99 -3.51
CA PRO A 8 1.11 19.03 -4.82
C PRO A 8 2.62 18.76 -4.79
N ASP A 9 3.24 19.06 -3.66
CA ASP A 9 4.67 18.93 -3.41
C ASP A 9 5.10 17.51 -3.09
N SER A 10 4.15 16.62 -2.79
CA SER A 10 4.45 15.24 -2.43
C SER A 10 5.11 14.50 -3.60
N ALA A 11 6.03 13.59 -3.28
CA ALA A 11 6.71 12.76 -4.27
C ALA A 11 5.70 11.99 -5.13
N PHE A 12 4.60 11.55 -4.53
CA PHE A 12 3.51 10.85 -5.20
C PHE A 12 2.76 11.74 -6.20
N SER A 13 2.32 12.93 -5.79
CA SER A 13 1.63 13.88 -6.68
C SER A 13 2.50 14.29 -7.87
N ARG A 14 3.81 14.48 -7.65
CA ARG A 14 4.78 14.79 -8.72
C ARG A 14 5.02 13.60 -9.66
N ALA A 15 5.07 12.39 -9.12
CA ALA A 15 5.21 11.18 -9.92
C ALA A 15 4.01 11.02 -10.86
N ILE A 16 2.78 11.18 -10.35
CA ILE A 16 1.58 11.12 -11.20
C ILE A 16 1.60 12.22 -12.25
N TYR A 17 1.93 13.45 -11.86
CA TYR A 17 2.06 14.56 -12.80
C TYR A 17 3.00 14.23 -13.95
N LYS A 18 4.17 13.65 -13.65
CA LYS A 18 5.16 13.27 -14.67
C LYS A 18 4.58 12.26 -15.69
N GLU A 19 3.77 11.32 -15.24
CA GLU A 19 3.15 10.31 -16.12
C GLU A 19 2.02 10.88 -16.97
N ILE A 20 1.12 11.68 -16.39
CA ILE A 20 -0.08 12.14 -17.11
C ILE A 20 0.17 13.41 -17.94
N ARG A 21 1.15 14.25 -17.55
CA ARG A 21 1.46 15.54 -18.22
C ARG A 21 1.69 15.42 -19.72
N PRO A 22 2.47 14.45 -20.25
CA PRO A 22 2.72 14.36 -21.69
C PRO A 22 1.47 14.07 -22.51
N ALA A 23 0.47 13.43 -21.90
CA ALA A 23 -0.71 12.93 -22.59
C ALA A 23 -1.91 13.89 -22.56
N ILE A 24 -1.89 14.89 -21.66
CA ILE A 24 -2.97 15.87 -21.51
C ILE A 24 -2.51 17.24 -22.03
N PRO A 25 -3.16 17.78 -23.08
CA PRO A 25 -2.86 19.12 -23.60
C PRO A 25 -2.96 20.19 -22.51
N ARG A 26 -2.02 21.15 -22.53
CA ARG A 26 -1.90 22.18 -21.47
C ARG A 26 -3.17 22.99 -21.24
N ALA A 27 -3.95 23.26 -22.29
CA ALA A 27 -5.19 24.05 -22.23
C ALA A 27 -6.32 23.37 -21.43
N ILE A 28 -6.20 22.07 -21.17
CA ILE A 28 -7.24 21.25 -20.53
C ILE A 28 -7.01 21.16 -19.01
N TRP A 29 -5.82 21.53 -18.56
CA TRP A 29 -5.49 21.50 -17.15
C TRP A 29 -6.27 22.56 -16.37
N PRO A 30 -6.77 22.24 -15.17
CA PRO A 30 -7.40 23.22 -14.32
C PRO A 30 -6.39 24.30 -13.86
N VAL A 31 -6.92 25.46 -13.47
CA VAL A 31 -6.11 26.58 -12.96
C VAL A 31 -5.49 26.25 -11.60
N GLU A 32 -6.25 25.57 -10.74
CA GLU A 32 -5.82 25.06 -9.44
C GLU A 32 -5.23 23.65 -9.55
N ALA A 33 -4.71 23.11 -8.44
CA ALA A 33 -4.22 21.74 -8.39
C ALA A 33 -5.31 20.74 -8.78
N LEU A 34 -4.96 19.78 -9.64
CA LEU A 34 -5.87 18.75 -10.12
C LEU A 34 -6.16 17.75 -8.99
N ARG A 35 -7.42 17.63 -8.57
CA ARG A 35 -7.78 16.70 -7.49
C ARG A 35 -7.93 15.30 -8.06
N ALA A 36 -7.24 14.34 -7.46
CA ALA A 36 -7.34 12.95 -7.83
C ALA A 36 -7.60 12.08 -6.60
N THR A 37 -8.63 11.25 -6.67
CA THR A 37 -8.95 10.26 -5.65
C THR A 37 -8.40 8.91 -6.07
N PHE A 38 -7.68 8.26 -5.16
CA PHE A 38 -7.07 6.96 -5.38
C PHE A 38 -7.65 5.90 -4.46
N THR A 39 -7.93 4.74 -5.05
CA THR A 39 -8.36 3.52 -4.38
C THR A 39 -7.42 2.39 -4.76
N PRO A 40 -6.82 1.68 -3.79
CA PRO A 40 -6.01 0.51 -4.09
C PRO A 40 -6.89 -0.64 -4.59
N THR A 41 -6.35 -1.44 -5.50
CA THR A 41 -7.01 -2.69 -5.91
C THR A 41 -7.00 -3.71 -4.77
N PRO A 42 -7.87 -4.74 -4.80
CA PRO A 42 -7.95 -5.74 -3.74
C PRO A 42 -6.68 -6.56 -3.49
N ASP A 43 -5.80 -6.56 -4.48
CA ASP A 43 -4.50 -7.22 -4.44
C ASP A 43 -3.38 -6.28 -3.97
N GLY A 44 -3.65 -4.97 -3.88
CA GLY A 44 -2.69 -3.93 -3.49
C GLY A 44 -1.60 -3.64 -4.53
N LEU A 45 -1.71 -4.22 -5.72
CA LEU A 45 -0.70 -4.13 -6.79
C LEU A 45 -0.92 -2.96 -7.77
N ALA A 46 -2.07 -2.30 -7.68
CA ALA A 46 -2.40 -1.18 -8.54
C ALA A 46 -3.26 -0.17 -7.78
N LEU A 47 -3.27 1.05 -8.31
CA LEU A 47 -4.13 2.14 -7.86
C LEU A 47 -5.13 2.45 -8.95
N ILE A 48 -6.40 2.51 -8.58
CA ILE A 48 -7.48 3.03 -9.40
C ILE A 48 -7.57 4.52 -9.09
N ALA A 49 -7.51 5.36 -10.12
CA ALA A 49 -7.52 6.81 -9.99
C ALA A 49 -8.80 7.40 -10.60
N SER A 50 -9.38 8.38 -9.93
CA SER A 50 -10.44 9.24 -10.44
C SER A 50 -9.96 10.69 -10.40
N PHE A 51 -10.07 11.41 -11.51
CA PHE A 51 -9.58 12.78 -11.63
C PHE A 51 -10.74 13.75 -11.73
N ASP A 52 -10.85 14.65 -10.76
CA ASP A 52 -11.87 15.69 -10.72
C ASP A 52 -11.30 16.98 -11.31
N GLY A 53 -12.00 17.56 -12.28
CA GLY A 53 -11.58 18.80 -12.96
C GLY A 53 -10.96 18.63 -14.34
N LEU A 54 -10.88 17.39 -14.86
CA LEU A 54 -10.61 17.11 -16.27
C LEU A 54 -11.91 16.73 -17.01
N PRO A 55 -12.01 17.02 -18.32
CA PRO A 55 -13.08 16.45 -19.15
C PRO A 55 -13.03 14.93 -19.13
N ALA A 56 -14.18 14.26 -19.22
CA ALA A 56 -14.33 12.81 -19.04
C ALA A 56 -13.32 11.97 -19.86
N ASN A 57 -13.07 12.36 -21.12
CA ASN A 57 -12.14 11.65 -22.00
C ASN A 57 -10.69 11.70 -21.47
N TYR A 58 -10.26 12.86 -20.96
CA TYR A 58 -8.91 13.04 -20.42
C TYR A 58 -8.77 12.48 -19.01
N ALA A 59 -9.84 12.53 -18.21
CA ALA A 59 -9.88 11.85 -16.92
C ALA A 59 -9.71 10.32 -17.08
N ALA A 60 -10.40 9.72 -18.05
CA ALA A 60 -10.27 8.30 -18.36
C ALA A 60 -8.87 7.93 -18.89
N LEU A 61 -8.31 8.76 -19.77
CA LEU A 61 -6.94 8.60 -20.26
C LEU A 61 -5.92 8.66 -19.12
N ALA A 62 -6.03 9.66 -18.24
CA ALA A 62 -5.16 9.83 -17.08
C ALA A 62 -5.26 8.61 -16.13
N ALA A 63 -6.47 8.13 -15.87
CA ALA A 63 -6.70 6.92 -15.08
C ALA A 63 -6.05 5.69 -15.71
N GLN A 64 -6.14 5.54 -17.04
CA GLN A 64 -5.50 4.45 -17.74
C GLN A 64 -3.97 4.52 -17.70
N ILE A 65 -3.38 5.72 -17.80
CA ILE A 65 -1.93 5.92 -17.71
C ILE A 65 -1.42 5.57 -16.32
N VAL A 66 -2.08 6.07 -15.26
CA VAL A 66 -1.73 5.70 -13.89
C VAL A 66 -1.87 4.19 -13.68
N PHE A 67 -2.93 3.59 -14.22
CA PHE A 67 -3.12 2.15 -14.14
C PHE A 67 -2.04 1.36 -14.90
N LYS A 68 -1.46 1.91 -15.98
CA LYS A 68 -0.33 1.29 -16.69
C LYS A 68 0.98 1.41 -15.91
N ALA A 69 1.19 2.53 -15.20
CA ALA A 69 2.38 2.75 -14.37
C ALA A 69 2.44 1.83 -13.12
N LYS A 70 1.30 1.23 -12.72
CA LYS A 70 1.15 0.20 -11.67
C LYS A 70 2.12 0.35 -10.48
N VAL A 71 3.19 -0.44 -10.52
CA VAL A 71 4.11 -0.71 -9.41
C VAL A 71 4.91 0.52 -9.03
N ASP A 72 5.36 1.30 -10.02
CA ASP A 72 6.18 2.48 -9.76
C ASP A 72 5.39 3.53 -8.96
N MET A 73 4.09 3.68 -9.23
CA MET A 73 3.21 4.57 -8.46
C MET A 73 2.87 4.01 -7.08
N VAL A 74 2.73 2.69 -6.95
CA VAL A 74 2.46 2.04 -5.67
C VAL A 74 3.63 2.27 -4.71
N LEU A 75 4.89 2.16 -5.18
CA LEU A 75 6.09 2.35 -4.35
C LEU A 75 6.22 3.76 -3.76
N VAL A 76 5.69 4.77 -4.45
CA VAL A 76 5.74 6.18 -4.01
C VAL A 76 4.50 6.56 -3.19
N SER A 77 3.48 5.69 -3.13
CA SER A 77 2.22 5.96 -2.45
C SER A 77 2.30 5.66 -0.94
N PRO A 78 1.48 6.34 -0.10
CA PRO A 78 1.32 5.99 1.31
C PRO A 78 0.77 4.56 1.52
N VAL A 79 0.18 3.97 0.48
CA VAL A 79 -0.27 2.57 0.48
C VAL A 79 0.91 1.60 0.54
N ALA A 80 2.12 1.99 0.10
CA ALA A 80 3.31 1.15 0.15
C ALA A 80 3.60 0.63 1.57
N ALA A 81 3.40 1.47 2.59
CA ALA A 81 3.59 1.08 3.99
C ALA A 81 2.54 0.06 4.47
N LEU A 82 1.30 0.17 3.98
CA LEU A 82 0.22 -0.77 4.30
C LEU A 82 0.40 -2.10 3.54
N ALA A 83 0.77 -2.03 2.26
CA ALA A 83 1.05 -3.18 1.43
C ALA A 83 2.27 -3.97 1.96
N SER A 84 3.34 -3.28 2.37
CA SER A 84 4.51 -3.93 2.97
C SER A 84 4.17 -4.62 4.29
N ALA A 85 3.31 -4.02 5.12
CA ALA A 85 2.82 -4.66 6.35
C ALA A 85 2.03 -5.95 6.06
N VAL A 86 1.20 -5.96 5.02
CA VAL A 86 0.45 -7.15 4.59
C VAL A 86 1.40 -8.24 4.06
N VAL A 87 2.36 -7.88 3.20
CA VAL A 87 3.35 -8.81 2.65
C VAL A 87 4.24 -9.39 3.74
N TYR A 88 4.72 -8.56 4.67
CA TYR A 88 5.54 -8.99 5.80
C TYR A 88 4.77 -9.96 6.69
N ARG A 89 3.51 -9.64 7.06
CA ARG A 89 2.66 -10.55 7.84
C ARG A 89 2.38 -11.87 7.12
N ARG A 90 2.14 -11.85 5.81
CA ARG A 90 1.95 -13.06 5.01
C ARG A 90 3.20 -13.94 5.01
N ARG A 91 4.39 -13.34 4.83
CA ARG A 91 5.66 -14.07 4.85
C ARG A 91 5.89 -14.75 6.20
N TRP A 92 5.64 -14.06 7.31
CA TRP A 92 5.74 -14.65 8.64
C TRP A 92 4.76 -15.80 8.88
N ARG A 93 3.52 -15.67 8.39
CA ARG A 93 2.55 -16.78 8.43
C ARG A 93 3.09 -18.00 7.68
N ASP A 94 3.60 -17.79 6.47
CA ASP A 94 4.09 -18.89 5.64
C ASP A 94 5.33 -19.55 6.26
N THR A 95 6.29 -18.76 6.75
CA THR A 95 7.45 -19.27 7.52
C THR A 95 7.03 -20.06 8.75
N PHE A 96 6.04 -19.60 9.49
CA PHE A 96 5.53 -20.31 10.67
C PHE A 96 4.84 -21.61 10.28
N LEU A 97 4.01 -21.63 9.23
CA LEU A 97 3.37 -22.84 8.70
C LEU A 97 4.42 -23.86 8.22
N TYR A 98 5.47 -23.41 7.53
CA TYR A 98 6.57 -24.28 7.11
C TYR A 98 7.41 -24.78 8.29
N ALA A 99 7.62 -23.99 9.33
CA ALA A 99 8.27 -24.43 10.57
C ALA A 99 7.39 -25.38 11.39
N LEU A 100 6.06 -25.29 11.25
CA LEU A 100 5.10 -26.17 11.91
C LEU A 100 5.01 -27.56 11.30
N LEU A 101 5.14 -27.64 9.98
CA LEU A 101 4.94 -28.88 9.24
C LEU A 101 5.78 -30.04 9.83
N PRO A 102 7.09 -29.86 10.13
CA PRO A 102 7.89 -30.90 10.78
C PRO A 102 7.39 -31.29 12.17
N VAL A 103 6.87 -30.33 12.95
CA VAL A 103 6.32 -30.59 14.29
C VAL A 103 5.03 -31.40 14.20
N LEU A 104 4.18 -31.13 13.20
CA LEU A 104 2.95 -31.90 12.95
C LEU A 104 3.25 -33.31 12.44
N PHE A 105 4.26 -33.46 11.59
CA PHE A 105 4.75 -34.77 11.13
C PHE A 105 5.58 -35.53 12.18
N ALA A 106 6.04 -34.86 13.24
CA ALA A 106 6.65 -35.53 14.41
C ALA A 106 5.59 -36.17 15.32
N ILE A 107 4.31 -35.77 15.28
CA ILE A 107 3.23 -36.33 16.11
C ILE A 107 3.03 -37.85 15.85
N PRO A 108 3.00 -38.35 14.60
CA PRO A 108 3.01 -39.79 14.33
C PRO A 108 4.25 -40.53 14.85
N LEU A 109 5.42 -39.88 14.92
CA LEU A 109 6.66 -40.45 15.46
C LEU A 109 6.69 -40.44 17.01
N MET A 110 5.78 -39.70 17.64
CA MET A 110 5.64 -39.57 19.10
C MET A 110 4.53 -40.45 19.70
N ALA A 111 4.00 -41.42 18.92
CA ALA A 111 3.04 -42.41 19.38
C ALA A 111 3.43 -43.22 20.65
N PRO A 112 4.71 -43.38 21.06
CA PRO A 112 5.04 -44.05 22.33
C PRO A 112 5.34 -43.10 23.50
N LEU A 113 5.10 -41.79 23.40
CA LEU A 113 5.37 -40.85 24.51
C LEU A 113 4.23 -40.85 25.53
N GLY A 114 4.54 -41.23 26.77
CA GLY A 114 3.58 -41.34 27.87
C GLY A 114 2.75 -40.08 28.15
N ASP A 115 1.65 -40.25 28.89
CA ASP A 115 0.56 -39.27 29.10
C ASP A 115 1.00 -37.81 29.33
N GLY A 116 2.11 -37.57 30.03
CA GLY A 116 2.64 -36.23 30.29
C GLY A 116 3.14 -35.51 29.03
N ALA A 117 3.89 -36.20 28.17
CA ALA A 117 4.46 -35.63 26.94
C ALA A 117 3.38 -35.41 25.86
N MET A 118 2.34 -36.26 25.83
CA MET A 118 1.17 -36.07 24.97
C MET A 118 0.39 -34.80 25.35
N ARG A 119 0.16 -34.56 26.65
CA ARG A 119 -0.51 -33.33 27.14
C ARG A 119 0.25 -32.05 26.79
N ILE A 120 1.58 -32.05 26.95
CA ILE A 120 2.42 -30.90 26.60
C ILE A 120 2.36 -30.64 25.09
N SER A 121 2.43 -31.69 24.27
CA SER A 121 2.36 -31.58 22.82
C SER A 121 1.00 -31.04 22.35
N PHE A 122 -0.10 -31.52 22.96
CA PHE A 122 -1.44 -31.02 22.67
C PHE A 122 -1.61 -29.54 23.06
N PHE A 123 -1.09 -29.14 24.23
CA PHE A 123 -1.11 -27.74 24.67
C PHE A 123 -0.34 -26.83 23.70
N LEU A 124 0.87 -27.23 23.31
CA LEU A 124 1.69 -26.50 22.33
C LEU A 124 0.98 -26.42 20.98
N PHE A 125 0.35 -27.50 20.51
CA PHE A 125 -0.44 -27.51 19.28
C PHE A 125 -1.65 -26.56 19.33
N ALA A 126 -2.37 -26.53 20.45
CA ALA A 126 -3.51 -25.65 20.64
C ALA A 126 -3.09 -24.16 20.68
N LEU A 127 -2.05 -23.84 21.44
CA LEU A 127 -1.51 -22.47 21.54
C LEU A 127 -1.02 -21.96 20.18
N ASN A 128 -0.40 -22.84 19.42
CA ASN A 128 0.09 -22.60 18.08
C ASN A 128 -1.06 -22.38 17.07
N SER A 129 -2.12 -23.19 17.15
CA SER A 129 -3.34 -23.00 16.36
C SER A 129 -4.02 -21.66 16.68
N LEU A 130 -4.06 -21.26 17.95
CA LEU A 130 -4.54 -19.93 18.37
C LEU A 130 -3.67 -18.80 17.81
N ALA A 131 -2.34 -18.94 17.87
CA ALA A 131 -1.42 -17.96 17.29
C ALA A 131 -1.63 -17.82 15.77
N LEU A 132 -1.86 -18.93 15.06
CA LEU A 132 -2.16 -18.94 13.64
C LEU A 132 -3.47 -18.21 13.33
N LEU A 133 -4.54 -18.49 14.08
CA LEU A 133 -5.84 -17.83 13.92
C LEU A 133 -5.73 -16.33 14.21
N PHE A 134 -4.99 -15.94 15.25
CA PHE A 134 -4.79 -14.53 15.58
C PHE A 134 -3.98 -13.79 14.49
N ALA A 135 -2.89 -14.40 14.01
CA ALA A 135 -2.11 -13.85 12.91
C ALA A 135 -2.94 -13.73 11.62
N HIS A 136 -3.81 -14.72 11.35
CA HIS A 136 -4.74 -14.66 10.23
C HIS A 136 -5.76 -13.53 10.38
N GLY A 137 -6.35 -13.36 11.56
CA GLY A 137 -7.26 -12.26 11.87
C GLY A 137 -6.58 -10.89 11.69
N LEU A 138 -5.35 -10.74 12.18
CA LEU A 138 -4.55 -9.53 11.98
C LEU A 138 -4.23 -9.27 10.50
N LEU A 139 -4.01 -10.32 9.70
CA LEU A 139 -3.79 -10.19 8.26
C LEU A 139 -5.06 -9.75 7.55
N LEU A 140 -6.21 -10.34 7.88
CA LEU A 140 -7.51 -9.95 7.33
C LEU A 140 -7.85 -8.50 7.70
N GLN A 141 -7.58 -8.09 8.94
CA GLN A 141 -7.79 -6.72 9.39
C GLN A 141 -6.86 -5.71 8.68
N ALA A 142 -5.59 -6.07 8.46
CA ALA A 142 -4.68 -5.22 7.69
C ALA A 142 -5.12 -5.12 6.22
N ARG A 143 -5.60 -6.23 5.64
CA ARG A 143 -6.14 -6.26 4.28
C ARG A 143 -7.41 -5.42 4.16
N SER A 144 -8.34 -5.51 5.11
CA SER A 144 -9.56 -4.68 5.08
C SER A 144 -9.25 -3.19 5.19
N ARG A 145 -8.31 -2.81 6.07
CA ARG A 145 -7.82 -1.43 6.16
C ARG A 145 -7.16 -0.94 4.86
N LEU A 146 -6.49 -1.82 4.14
CA LEU A 146 -5.92 -1.51 2.83
C LEU A 146 -7.04 -1.29 1.79
N LEU A 147 -8.07 -2.14 1.77
CA LEU A 147 -9.25 -1.99 0.90
C LEU A 147 -10.02 -0.68 1.16
N ASP A 148 -10.09 -0.27 2.42
CA ASP A 148 -10.76 0.97 2.83
C ASP A 148 -9.88 2.22 2.60
N GLY A 149 -8.62 2.04 2.22
CA GLY A 149 -7.63 3.09 2.05
C GLY A 149 -7.93 3.98 0.84
N ARG A 150 -8.83 4.95 0.98
CA ARG A 150 -9.03 6.01 -0.01
C ARG A 150 -8.17 7.21 0.33
N PHE A 151 -7.46 7.76 -0.64
CA PHE A 151 -6.66 8.95 -0.44
C PHE A 151 -6.87 9.95 -1.56
N LEU A 152 -6.73 11.22 -1.23
CA LEU A 152 -6.87 12.33 -2.18
C LEU A 152 -5.46 12.87 -2.43
N ALA A 153 -5.06 13.02 -3.68
CA ALA A 153 -3.84 13.71 -4.04
C ALA A 153 -4.17 14.93 -4.88
N GLU A 154 -3.61 16.06 -4.48
CA GLU A 154 -3.58 17.26 -5.30
C GLU A 154 -2.39 17.14 -6.24
N ILE A 155 -2.65 17.09 -7.54
CA ILE A 155 -1.65 16.95 -8.59
C ILE A 155 -1.31 18.34 -9.11
N PRO A 156 -0.02 18.70 -9.19
CA PRO A 156 0.35 20.01 -9.66
C PRO A 156 -0.06 20.21 -11.12
N THR A 157 -0.44 21.44 -11.46
CA THR A 157 -0.80 21.80 -12.84
C THR A 157 0.34 22.51 -13.56
N PRO A 158 0.44 22.42 -14.90
CA PRO A 158 1.52 23.05 -15.66
C PRO A 158 1.55 24.58 -15.53
N GLY A 159 2.43 25.10 -14.69
CA GLY A 159 2.56 26.53 -14.40
C GLY A 159 2.14 26.92 -12.99
N LEU A 160 1.58 25.99 -12.20
CA LEU A 160 1.40 26.17 -10.76
C LEU A 160 2.80 26.29 -10.14
N ARG A 161 3.13 27.46 -9.59
CA ARG A 161 4.37 27.65 -8.82
C ARG A 161 4.23 26.90 -7.50
N ILE A 162 4.53 25.61 -7.53
CA ILE A 162 4.85 24.85 -6.34
C ILE A 162 6.07 25.55 -5.71
N LYS A 163 5.87 26.29 -4.62
CA LYS A 163 6.98 26.87 -3.85
C LYS A 163 7.71 25.71 -3.18
N VAL A 164 8.63 25.08 -3.91
CA VAL A 164 9.64 24.21 -3.32
C VAL A 164 10.41 25.10 -2.35
N PRO A 165 10.47 24.80 -1.04
CA PRO A 165 11.50 25.38 -0.20
C PRO A 165 12.81 24.71 -0.64
N GLN A 166 13.40 25.25 -1.70
CA GLN A 166 14.83 25.07 -1.92
C GLN A 166 15.52 25.70 -0.72
N GLY A 167 16.46 24.95 -0.16
CA GLY A 167 17.14 25.27 1.09
C GLY A 167 17.46 26.75 1.22
N THR A 168 17.27 27.23 2.44
CA THR A 168 17.76 28.52 2.94
C THR A 168 19.12 28.84 2.32
N PRO A 169 19.31 30.03 1.70
CA PRO A 169 20.64 30.45 1.31
C PRO A 169 21.43 30.64 2.61
N VAL A 170 22.45 29.82 2.82
CA VAL A 170 23.45 30.10 3.85
C VAL A 170 24.22 31.31 3.35
N HIS A 171 23.84 32.49 3.85
CA HIS A 171 24.72 33.65 3.80
C HIS A 171 26.01 33.31 4.53
N HIS A 172 27.09 33.07 3.81
CA HIS A 172 28.43 33.28 4.35
C HIS A 172 28.75 34.77 4.20
N GLN A 173 28.44 35.52 5.26
CA GLN A 173 29.25 36.69 5.60
C GLN A 173 30.43 36.18 6.42
N GLY A 174 31.64 36.50 5.96
CA GLY A 174 32.92 36.09 6.53
C GLY A 174 34.00 36.21 5.47
#